data_AF-A0A553UMI9-F1
#
_entry.id   AF-A0A553UMI9-F1
#
_cell.length_a   1.000
_cell.length_b   1.000
_cell.length_c   1.000
_cell.angle_alpha   90.00
_cell.angle_beta   90.00
_cell.angle_gamma   90.00
#
_symmetry.space_group_name_H-M   'P 1'
#
loop_
_entity.id
_entity.type
_entity.pdbx_description
1 polymer ?
#
loop_
_entity_poly.entity_id
_entity_poly.type
_entity_poly.pdbx_seq_one_letter_code
_entity_poly.pdbx_strand_id
1 'polypeptide(L)'
;MHTRQHMAGLALVSLTLLLTACGDGGTVTPPPPSGTAITSTADSGAGSLRDLLGSAKDGDTLKLASGTITLAGPLNVTKSVTLDLGSGVIDAAGKGRALEIPNGVIVTIKGGTLKGGTGAPITVQSIGLQALSVATYGGVLLNQGTLTLDGTAVTGGKANVGGGIANLKTGTLTLKGTSSVSGNTAQALPLDAKEDSGRGGGIFNSGTLKMEGGTVGGNSSVYVGGGIYTLGPGSITISGGVLSGNKCTYTVVDKPAEGCEGGAVYTTGLLTISGGTVRDNASTRFGGGIEVVGTTFNLSGGDISANTTLRAGGGVLLGEGTTMNYSGGTIQDNKATDLVEGGGGGILAFKAILKMSGGTIKGNSALTGGGIDAFTKNTVEISGGTIEGNATLANGNGGGINVNTGSTLNFTGGTIQNNTSAGNGGGVAISDSAGVLTISGTAKVSGNSARWGGGVIVNGAKMTLAGGSISGNIAVQTGGGVLDNGTVTMTGGEISGNSVPGNTGDGGGGVRLFAGSTFTASGGSIKNNTASFGGGIKTDEIYQTSPASIFTLAGATISGNTATENRGGGINNRGQLIIQSGSVTGNTAKMPGGGVFNAKVATYTQPGGSVTGNAPDNVFNEQ
;
A
#
# COMPACT_ATOMS: atom_id res chain seq x y z
N MET A 1 -0.14 30.69 -63.77
CA MET A 1 -1.52 30.99 -64.19
C MET A 1 -2.44 30.65 -63.02
N HIS A 2 -2.80 31.64 -62.21
CA HIS A 2 -4.11 32.34 -62.19
C HIS A 2 -5.22 31.52 -61.50
N THR A 3 -5.51 31.79 -60.21
CA THR A 3 -6.67 32.59 -59.64
C THR A 3 -7.98 31.78 -59.55
N ARG A 4 -8.89 31.87 -58.55
CA ARG A 4 -9.22 32.83 -57.46
C ARG A 4 -10.27 32.17 -56.51
N GLN A 5 -10.16 32.33 -55.17
CA GLN A 5 -11.06 33.05 -54.21
C GLN A 5 -12.45 32.50 -53.82
N HIS A 6 -12.66 32.29 -52.49
CA HIS A 6 -13.54 33.05 -51.55
C HIS A 6 -13.42 32.41 -50.13
N MET A 7 -12.92 33.10 -49.07
CA MET A 7 -13.62 33.88 -48.01
C MET A 7 -14.81 33.14 -47.35
N ALA A 8 -15.11 33.17 -46.04
CA ALA A 8 -14.55 33.71 -44.79
C ALA A 8 -15.48 33.24 -43.64
N GLY A 9 -15.05 33.28 -42.36
CA GLY A 9 -16.00 33.31 -41.22
C GLY A 9 -15.58 32.57 -39.95
N LEU A 10 -14.70 33.20 -39.16
CA LEU A 10 -14.44 32.88 -37.75
C LEU A 10 -15.15 33.96 -36.90
N ALA A 11 -15.90 33.58 -35.87
CA ALA A 11 -16.45 34.52 -34.88
C ALA A 11 -16.31 33.96 -33.47
N LEU A 12 -15.29 34.45 -32.75
CA LEU A 12 -15.14 34.33 -31.31
C LEU A 12 -15.58 35.67 -30.71
N VAL A 13 -16.57 35.65 -29.82
CA VAL A 13 -17.08 36.85 -29.14
C VAL A 13 -16.24 37.08 -27.88
N SER A 14 -15.42 38.14 -27.87
CA SER A 14 -14.86 38.72 -26.65
C SER A 14 -15.29 40.18 -26.57
N LEU A 15 -16.11 40.49 -25.57
CA LEU A 15 -16.62 41.82 -25.29
C LEU A 15 -15.56 42.64 -24.54
N THR A 16 -15.06 43.69 -25.19
CA THR A 16 -14.22 44.74 -24.60
C THR A 16 -15.07 45.82 -23.94
N LEU A 17 -14.63 46.34 -22.79
CA LEU A 17 -14.99 47.70 -22.35
C LEU A 17 -13.70 48.50 -22.06
N LEU A 18 -13.65 49.68 -22.69
CA LEU A 18 -12.53 50.63 -22.72
C LEU A 18 -12.30 51.32 -21.36
N LEU A 19 -11.02 51.58 -21.05
CA LEU A 19 -10.61 52.90 -20.59
C LEU A 19 -9.24 53.27 -21.19
N THR A 20 -9.23 54.49 -21.74
CA THR A 20 -8.13 55.21 -22.40
C THR A 20 -6.98 55.54 -21.46
N ALA A 21 -5.74 55.32 -21.91
CA ALA A 21 -4.57 56.05 -21.44
C ALA A 21 -3.58 56.23 -22.61
N CYS A 22 -3.30 57.49 -22.94
CA CYS A 22 -2.15 57.90 -23.73
C CYS A 22 -1.21 58.64 -22.77
N GLY A 23 0.07 58.28 -22.74
CA GLY A 23 1.09 58.97 -21.95
C GLY A 23 2.23 58.05 -21.52
N ASP A 24 3.41 58.28 -22.09
CA ASP A 24 4.69 57.63 -21.80
C ASP A 24 5.09 57.69 -20.31
N GLY A 25 5.67 56.59 -19.81
CA GLY A 25 6.32 56.52 -18.50
C GLY A 25 6.51 55.09 -18.03
N GLY A 26 7.76 54.67 -17.79
CA GLY A 26 8.16 53.29 -17.54
C GLY A 26 7.30 52.53 -16.51
N THR A 27 6.87 51.34 -16.89
CA THR A 27 6.18 50.39 -16.00
C THR A 27 7.18 49.76 -15.04
N VAL A 28 7.55 50.53 -14.00
CA VAL A 28 7.90 49.92 -12.73
C VAL A 28 6.62 49.22 -12.27
N THR A 29 6.62 47.89 -12.29
CA THR A 29 5.61 47.11 -11.57
C THR A 29 5.51 47.71 -10.16
N PRO A 30 4.31 48.10 -9.68
CA PRO A 30 4.22 48.65 -8.34
C PRO A 30 4.83 47.62 -7.38
N PRO A 31 5.74 48.01 -6.48
CA PRO A 31 6.24 47.09 -5.48
C PRO A 31 5.03 46.48 -4.77
N PRO A 32 5.05 45.18 -4.45
CA PRO A 32 3.95 44.55 -3.72
C PRO A 32 3.60 45.42 -2.51
N PRO A 33 2.32 45.63 -2.18
CA PRO A 33 1.90 46.53 -1.11
C PRO A 33 2.78 46.30 0.13
N SER A 34 3.41 47.37 0.61
CA SER A 34 4.23 47.31 1.83
C SER A 34 3.32 46.89 2.98
N GLY A 35 3.39 45.61 3.37
CA GLY A 35 2.54 45.07 4.43
C GLY A 35 2.65 45.88 5.73
N THR A 36 1.55 45.97 6.46
CA THR A 36 1.44 46.67 7.73
C THR A 36 2.33 45.99 8.77
N ALA A 37 3.27 46.73 9.33
CA ALA A 37 4.21 46.20 10.32
C ALA A 37 3.51 45.95 11.67
N ILE A 38 3.77 44.79 12.27
CA ILE A 38 3.48 44.50 13.66
C ILE A 38 4.63 45.09 14.48
N THR A 39 4.35 46.19 15.18
CA THR A 39 5.37 46.99 15.88
C THR A 39 5.50 46.66 17.35
N SER A 40 4.59 45.84 17.89
CA SER A 40 4.62 45.38 19.28
C SER A 40 4.49 43.86 19.37
N THR A 41 5.32 43.24 20.21
CA THR A 41 5.22 41.81 20.55
C THR A 41 4.27 41.54 21.72
N ALA A 42 3.63 42.56 22.27
CA ALA A 42 2.58 42.38 23.27
C ALA A 42 1.35 41.70 22.64
N ASP A 43 0.59 40.97 23.45
CA ASP A 43 -0.65 40.33 23.00
C ASP A 43 -1.75 41.32 22.60
N SER A 44 -1.75 42.50 23.22
CA SER A 44 -2.76 43.55 22.98
C SER A 44 -2.16 44.94 23.12
N GLY A 45 -2.96 45.96 22.77
CA GLY A 45 -2.52 47.36 22.71
C GLY A 45 -2.06 47.76 21.30
N ALA A 46 -1.84 49.05 21.11
CA ALA A 46 -1.54 49.64 19.81
C ALA A 46 -0.34 48.96 19.13
N GLY A 47 -0.51 48.57 17.86
CA GLY A 47 0.55 47.96 17.06
C GLY A 47 0.84 46.48 17.37
N SER A 48 0.09 45.87 18.28
CA SER A 48 0.09 44.41 18.49
C SER A 48 -0.60 43.69 17.32
N LEU A 49 -0.31 42.39 17.15
CA LEU A 49 -0.99 41.57 16.15
C LEU A 49 -2.52 41.55 16.38
N ARG A 50 -2.99 41.51 17.62
CA ARG A 50 -4.42 41.48 17.95
C ARG A 50 -5.13 42.78 17.55
N ASP A 51 -4.50 43.92 17.82
CA ASP A 51 -4.98 45.25 17.41
C ASP A 51 -5.04 45.38 15.87
N LEU A 52 -3.97 44.95 15.20
CA LEU A 52 -3.90 44.98 13.74
C LEU A 52 -4.91 44.04 13.07
N LEU A 53 -5.15 42.84 13.62
CA LEU A 53 -6.20 41.95 13.14
C LEU A 53 -7.60 42.56 13.30
N GLY A 54 -7.84 43.35 14.35
CA GLY A 54 -9.12 44.03 14.57
C GLY A 54 -9.40 45.15 13.58
N SER A 55 -8.34 45.79 13.07
CA SER A 55 -8.43 46.92 12.12
C SER A 55 -8.17 46.54 10.65
N ALA A 56 -7.73 45.31 10.39
CA ALA A 56 -7.40 44.81 9.06
C ALA A 56 -8.61 44.78 8.11
N LYS A 57 -8.30 44.86 6.82
CA LYS A 57 -9.20 44.63 5.70
C LYS A 57 -8.82 43.35 4.98
N ASP A 58 -9.79 42.80 4.25
CA ASP A 58 -9.52 41.65 3.38
C ASP A 58 -8.48 42.03 2.32
N GLY A 59 -7.47 41.18 2.15
CA GLY A 59 -6.31 41.39 1.29
C GLY A 59 -5.07 41.96 2.02
N ASP A 60 -5.20 42.42 3.27
CA ASP A 60 -4.08 43.02 3.99
C ASP A 60 -2.96 42.01 4.27
N THR A 61 -1.73 42.50 4.30
CA THR A 61 -0.56 41.73 4.73
C THR A 61 -0.02 42.33 6.03
N LEU A 62 0.04 41.54 7.10
CA LEU A 62 0.60 41.93 8.40
C LEU A 62 1.97 41.29 8.58
N LYS A 63 2.99 42.07 8.93
CA LYS A 63 4.40 41.62 8.94
C LYS A 63 5.02 41.68 10.33
N LEU A 64 5.49 40.54 10.84
CA LEU A 64 6.32 40.48 12.04
C LEU A 64 7.77 40.23 11.60
N ALA A 65 8.67 41.16 11.88
CA ALA A 65 10.08 41.02 11.49
C ALA A 65 10.78 39.90 12.29
N SER A 66 10.63 39.91 13.61
CA SER A 66 11.14 38.90 14.55
C SER A 66 10.48 39.09 15.93
N GLY A 67 10.76 38.21 16.88
CA GLY A 67 10.27 38.29 18.25
C GLY A 67 9.16 37.28 18.57
N THR A 68 8.78 37.20 19.85
CA THR A 68 7.76 36.27 20.34
C THR A 68 6.56 37.03 20.87
N ILE A 69 5.39 36.79 20.28
CA ILE A 69 4.09 37.22 20.79
C ILE A 69 3.56 36.11 21.68
N THR A 70 3.48 36.37 22.99
CA THR A 70 2.89 35.44 23.95
C THR A 70 1.44 35.80 24.17
N LEU A 71 0.51 34.91 23.84
CA LEU A 71 -0.92 35.19 23.84
C LEU A 71 -1.55 35.00 25.23
N ALA A 72 -2.48 35.88 25.60
CA ALA A 72 -3.35 35.66 26.76
C ALA A 72 -4.58 34.79 26.42
N GLY A 73 -4.86 34.60 25.12
CA GLY A 73 -5.92 33.74 24.60
C GLY A 73 -5.93 33.73 23.07
N PRO A 74 -6.83 32.95 22.43
CA PRO A 74 -6.83 32.77 20.98
C PRO A 74 -6.95 34.07 20.17
N LEU A 75 -6.32 34.09 19.00
CA LEU A 75 -6.51 35.13 17.98
C LEU A 75 -7.56 34.67 16.96
N ASN A 76 -8.71 35.36 16.93
CA ASN A 76 -9.75 35.11 15.94
C ASN A 76 -9.46 35.92 14.68
N VAL A 77 -9.08 35.26 13.59
CA VAL A 77 -8.75 35.91 12.32
C VAL A 77 -10.00 36.01 11.46
N THR A 78 -10.76 37.10 11.60
CA THR A 78 -12.06 37.29 10.93
C THR A 78 -11.96 37.94 9.56
N LYS A 79 -10.76 38.33 9.14
CA LYS A 79 -10.45 39.00 7.87
C LYS A 79 -9.52 38.12 7.04
N SER A 80 -9.70 38.15 5.73
CA SER A 80 -8.88 37.38 4.81
C SER A 80 -7.53 38.07 4.63
N VAL A 81 -6.48 37.61 5.32
CA VAL A 81 -5.19 38.31 5.42
C VAL A 81 -4.01 37.40 5.14
N THR A 82 -2.87 38.01 4.83
CA THR A 82 -1.56 37.33 4.87
C THR A 82 -0.81 37.71 6.14
N LEU A 83 -0.40 36.72 6.94
CA LEU A 83 0.48 36.90 8.08
C LEU A 83 1.90 36.49 7.66
N ASP A 84 2.77 37.47 7.45
CA ASP A 84 4.19 37.24 7.14
C ASP A 84 5.00 37.33 8.43
N LEU A 85 5.28 36.18 9.02
CA LEU A 85 5.89 36.08 10.35
C LEU A 85 7.41 36.04 10.30
N GLY A 86 8.03 35.85 9.13
CA GLY A 86 9.48 35.71 9.00
C GLY A 86 10.05 34.63 9.93
N SER A 87 10.80 35.06 10.97
CA SER A 87 11.34 34.18 12.03
C SER A 87 10.59 34.30 13.37
N GLY A 88 9.53 35.10 13.41
CA GLY A 88 8.75 35.37 14.60
C GLY A 88 7.95 34.17 15.12
N VAL A 89 7.57 34.26 16.39
CA VAL A 89 6.87 33.21 17.12
C VAL A 89 5.55 33.75 17.67
N ILE A 90 4.46 33.00 17.47
CA ILE A 90 3.20 33.18 18.17
C ILE A 90 3.07 32.00 19.15
N ASP A 91 3.17 32.29 20.44
CA ASP A 91 3.12 31.30 21.52
C ASP A 91 1.80 31.42 22.27
N ALA A 92 0.99 30.37 22.22
CA ALA A 92 -0.26 30.31 22.96
C ALA A 92 -0.07 30.07 24.47
N ALA A 93 1.13 29.68 24.93
CA ALA A 93 1.50 29.52 26.34
C ALA A 93 0.50 28.68 27.18
N GLY A 94 -0.14 27.69 26.57
CA GLY A 94 -1.15 26.84 27.19
C GLY A 94 -2.48 27.56 27.51
N LYS A 95 -2.68 28.80 27.04
CA LYS A 95 -3.88 29.62 27.29
C LYS A 95 -4.98 29.43 26.24
N GLY A 96 -4.95 28.30 25.55
CA GLY A 96 -5.87 27.96 24.47
C GLY A 96 -5.13 27.71 23.15
N ARG A 97 -5.84 27.88 22.05
CA ARG A 97 -5.28 27.83 20.69
C ARG A 97 -4.51 29.12 20.41
N ALA A 98 -3.60 29.07 19.44
CA ALA A 98 -2.95 30.27 18.93
C ALA A 98 -3.90 31.06 18.01
N LEU A 99 -4.42 30.42 16.97
CA LEU A 99 -5.32 31.07 16.01
C LEU A 99 -6.57 30.22 15.74
N GLU A 100 -7.66 30.93 15.46
CA GLU A 100 -8.92 30.37 14.96
C GLU A 100 -9.31 31.08 13.66
N ILE A 101 -9.54 30.28 12.62
CA ILE A 101 -9.89 30.76 11.28
C ILE A 101 -11.35 30.41 11.01
N PRO A 102 -12.29 31.38 11.05
CA PRO A 102 -13.70 31.14 10.80
C PRO A 102 -14.00 30.71 9.35
N ASN A 103 -15.18 30.14 9.15
CA ASN A 103 -15.68 29.79 7.83
C ASN A 103 -15.73 31.01 6.89
N GLY A 104 -15.35 30.82 5.63
CA GLY A 104 -15.33 31.86 4.60
C GLY A 104 -14.10 32.78 4.61
N VAL A 105 -13.23 32.69 5.62
CA VAL A 105 -12.01 33.51 5.71
C VAL A 105 -10.84 32.82 5.00
N ILE A 106 -10.05 33.58 4.24
CA ILE A 106 -8.85 33.08 3.54
C ILE A 106 -7.61 33.65 4.21
N VAL A 107 -6.78 32.78 4.79
CA VAL A 107 -5.55 33.17 5.50
C VAL A 107 -4.34 32.47 4.91
N THR A 108 -3.28 33.23 4.65
CA THR A 108 -1.95 32.69 4.33
C THR A 108 -0.99 33.07 5.44
N ILE A 109 -0.28 32.11 6.00
CA ILE A 109 0.81 32.34 6.96
C ILE A 109 2.12 32.00 6.28
N LYS A 110 3.08 32.93 6.33
CA LYS A 110 4.41 32.79 5.73
C LYS A 110 5.47 32.81 6.83
N GLY A 111 6.32 31.79 6.85
CA GLY A 111 7.36 31.65 7.86
C GLY A 111 6.81 31.49 9.29
N GLY A 112 7.70 31.71 10.26
CA GLY A 112 7.40 31.76 11.68
C GLY A 112 7.01 30.44 12.33
N THR A 113 6.74 30.51 13.64
CA THR A 113 6.33 29.37 14.46
C THR A 113 5.08 29.68 15.27
N LEU A 114 4.09 28.80 15.20
CA LEU A 114 2.91 28.78 16.07
C LEU A 114 3.09 27.63 17.07
N LYS A 115 3.04 27.91 18.38
CA LYS A 115 3.34 26.87 19.37
C LYS A 115 2.55 26.94 20.67
N GLY A 116 2.69 25.89 21.47
CA GLY A 116 2.36 25.87 22.90
C GLY A 116 0.86 25.86 23.20
N GLY A 117 0.03 25.56 22.21
CA GLY A 117 -1.42 25.63 22.35
C GLY A 117 -2.03 24.41 23.05
N THR A 118 -3.15 24.64 23.72
CA THR A 118 -4.03 23.60 24.26
C THR A 118 -5.41 23.75 23.62
N GLY A 119 -5.93 22.66 23.06
CA GLY A 119 -7.21 22.67 22.36
C GLY A 119 -8.36 23.02 23.29
N ALA A 120 -9.47 23.44 22.70
CA ALA A 120 -10.72 23.71 23.41
C ALA A 120 -11.87 22.85 22.86
N PRO A 121 -12.93 22.63 23.64
CA PRO A 121 -14.21 22.15 23.12
C PRO A 121 -14.70 22.94 21.91
N ILE A 122 -15.46 22.27 21.04
CA ILE A 122 -16.21 22.93 19.96
C ILE A 122 -17.68 22.51 20.03
N THR A 123 -18.54 23.34 19.47
CA THR A 123 -19.93 23.00 19.20
C THR A 123 -19.98 21.98 18.07
N VAL A 124 -20.27 20.71 18.41
CA VAL A 124 -20.51 19.66 17.42
C VAL A 124 -22.02 19.41 17.38
N GLN A 125 -22.66 19.68 16.25
CA GLN A 125 -24.04 19.20 16.06
C GLN A 125 -24.01 17.69 15.89
N SER A 126 -24.21 16.95 16.98
CA SER A 126 -24.44 15.51 16.92
C SER A 126 -25.70 15.16 17.71
N ILE A 127 -26.73 14.68 16.98
CA ILE A 127 -27.88 13.92 17.48
C ILE A 127 -28.60 14.43 18.75
N GLY A 128 -28.91 15.73 18.81
CA GLY A 128 -30.06 16.25 19.56
C GLY A 128 -29.98 16.34 21.09
N LEU A 129 -28.87 15.97 21.74
CA LEU A 129 -28.75 16.04 23.21
C LEU A 129 -27.46 16.68 23.75
N GLN A 130 -26.40 16.84 22.95
CA GLN A 130 -25.21 17.59 23.36
C GLN A 130 -24.91 18.74 22.40
N ALA A 131 -24.91 19.96 22.95
CA ALA A 131 -24.57 21.17 22.20
C ALA A 131 -23.05 21.42 22.13
N LEU A 132 -22.27 20.85 23.04
CA LEU A 132 -20.82 21.03 23.16
C LEU A 132 -20.15 19.68 23.43
N SER A 133 -19.08 19.37 22.69
CA SER A 133 -18.24 18.19 22.94
C SER A 133 -17.36 18.41 24.17
N VAL A 134 -17.09 17.36 24.95
CA VAL A 134 -16.10 17.41 26.04
C VAL A 134 -14.66 17.26 25.54
N ALA A 135 -14.46 16.70 24.34
CA ALA A 135 -13.18 16.58 23.69
C ALA A 135 -12.68 17.94 23.17
N THR A 136 -11.39 18.15 23.32
CA THR A 136 -10.70 19.34 22.81
C THR A 136 -10.21 19.12 21.37
N TYR A 137 -10.35 20.14 20.53
CA TYR A 137 -9.96 20.12 19.12
C TYR A 137 -8.87 21.13 18.82
N GLY A 138 -7.87 20.74 18.04
CA GLY A 138 -6.87 21.64 17.45
C GLY A 138 -6.00 22.31 18.50
N GLY A 139 -4.89 21.70 18.89
CA GLY A 139 -4.09 22.21 20.00
C GLY A 139 -3.54 23.61 19.75
N VAL A 140 -3.03 23.88 18.55
CA VAL A 140 -2.50 25.21 18.17
C VAL A 140 -3.46 25.96 17.26
N LEU A 141 -4.15 25.25 16.36
CA LEU A 141 -4.98 25.86 15.31
C LEU A 141 -6.34 25.19 15.18
N LEU A 142 -7.37 26.01 15.00
CA LEU A 142 -8.67 25.58 14.50
C LEU A 142 -8.95 26.25 13.16
N ASN A 143 -9.21 25.46 12.12
CA ASN A 143 -9.52 25.97 10.79
C ASN A 143 -10.92 25.55 10.33
N GLN A 144 -11.75 26.54 10.03
CA GLN A 144 -13.03 26.40 9.33
C GLN A 144 -13.03 27.12 7.97
N GLY A 145 -12.01 27.95 7.69
CA GLY A 145 -11.84 28.70 6.44
C GLY A 145 -10.80 28.07 5.50
N THR A 146 -10.18 28.89 4.67
CA THR A 146 -9.08 28.46 3.78
C THR A 146 -7.75 28.93 4.38
N LEU A 147 -6.95 28.00 4.89
CA LEU A 147 -5.65 28.25 5.50
C LEU A 147 -4.53 27.69 4.63
N THR A 148 -3.57 28.54 4.26
CA THR A 148 -2.29 28.13 3.67
C THR A 148 -1.18 28.39 4.67
N LEU A 149 -0.40 27.34 4.97
CA LEU A 149 0.87 27.43 5.70
C LEU A 149 2.00 27.34 4.68
N ASP A 150 2.89 28.33 4.67
CA ASP A 150 4.02 28.42 3.73
C ASP A 150 5.32 28.70 4.50
N GLY A 151 6.10 27.65 4.73
CA GLY A 151 7.26 27.70 5.62
C GLY A 151 6.93 27.91 7.10
N THR A 152 5.68 27.68 7.52
CA THR A 152 5.24 27.90 8.91
C THR A 152 5.34 26.62 9.74
N ALA A 153 5.89 26.73 10.95
CA ALA A 153 5.92 25.64 11.91
C ALA A 153 4.72 25.69 12.88
N VAL A 154 4.12 24.54 13.15
CA VAL A 154 3.04 24.32 14.13
C VAL A 154 3.48 23.20 15.08
N THR A 155 3.74 23.55 16.34
CA THR A 155 4.40 22.61 17.27
C THR A 155 3.97 22.70 18.73
N GLY A 156 4.18 21.60 19.47
CA GLY A 156 3.90 21.53 20.91
C GLY A 156 2.42 21.64 21.28
N GLY A 157 1.53 21.46 20.31
CA GLY A 157 0.08 21.46 20.51
C GLY A 157 -0.38 20.20 21.25
N LYS A 158 -1.37 20.39 22.12
CA LYS A 158 -2.06 19.31 22.82
C LYS A 158 -3.56 19.46 22.67
N ALA A 159 -4.24 18.41 22.23
CA ALA A 159 -5.70 18.34 22.17
C ALA A 159 -6.14 16.87 22.27
N ASN A 160 -7.44 16.60 22.32
CA ASN A 160 -7.95 15.24 22.19
C ASN A 160 -8.06 14.81 20.72
N VAL A 161 -8.34 15.75 19.84
CA VAL A 161 -8.50 15.52 18.40
C VAL A 161 -7.73 16.60 17.62
N GLY A 162 -6.76 16.19 16.80
CA GLY A 162 -5.90 17.13 16.08
C GLY A 162 -4.94 17.84 17.03
N GLY A 163 -3.92 17.12 17.52
CA GLY A 163 -3.01 17.64 18.55
C GLY A 163 -2.37 18.98 18.17
N GLY A 164 -2.04 19.20 16.89
CA GLY A 164 -1.59 20.50 16.38
C GLY A 164 -2.72 21.30 15.75
N ILE A 165 -3.42 20.70 14.78
CA ILE A 165 -4.40 21.39 13.93
C ILE A 165 -5.70 20.58 13.87
N ALA A 166 -6.84 21.26 14.02
CA ALA A 166 -8.14 20.73 13.63
C ALA A 166 -8.66 21.49 12.41
N ASN A 167 -8.69 20.82 11.25
CA ASN A 167 -9.30 21.29 10.02
C ASN A 167 -10.72 20.73 9.93
N LEU A 168 -11.72 21.59 10.17
CA LEU A 168 -13.12 21.19 10.24
C LEU A 168 -13.76 21.06 8.85
N LYS A 169 -15.01 20.63 8.79
CA LYS A 169 -15.74 20.25 7.57
C LYS A 169 -15.71 21.29 6.44
N THR A 170 -15.79 22.57 6.75
CA THR A 170 -15.71 23.67 5.75
C THR A 170 -14.28 24.11 5.46
N GLY A 171 -13.33 23.63 6.25
CA GLY A 171 -11.94 24.04 6.22
C GLY A 171 -11.16 23.45 5.05
N THR A 172 -10.35 24.28 4.41
CA THR A 172 -9.27 23.85 3.52
C THR A 172 -7.94 24.19 4.17
N LEU A 173 -7.08 23.20 4.37
CA LEU A 173 -5.71 23.38 4.87
C LEU A 173 -4.73 23.00 3.75
N THR A 174 -3.81 23.91 3.42
CA THR A 174 -2.72 23.65 2.48
C THR A 174 -1.37 23.81 3.15
N LEU A 175 -0.52 22.78 3.09
CA LEU A 175 0.87 22.83 3.52
C LEU A 175 1.79 23.00 2.30
N LYS A 176 2.58 24.08 2.28
CA LYS A 176 3.54 24.42 1.22
C LYS A 176 4.95 24.61 1.77
N GLY A 177 5.91 24.53 0.85
CA GLY A 177 7.32 24.85 1.12
C GLY A 177 7.88 24.00 2.25
N THR A 178 8.47 24.66 3.23
CA THR A 178 9.10 24.03 4.41
C THR A 178 8.18 23.99 5.63
N SER A 179 6.86 24.16 5.45
CA SER A 179 5.91 24.14 6.58
C SER A 179 6.03 22.85 7.39
N SER A 180 5.85 22.93 8.70
CA SER A 180 5.92 21.75 9.56
C SER A 180 4.78 21.69 10.56
N VAL A 181 4.20 20.50 10.74
CA VAL A 181 3.29 20.17 11.84
C VAL A 181 3.96 19.07 12.63
N SER A 182 4.62 19.43 13.74
CA SER A 182 5.54 18.51 14.42
C SER A 182 5.52 18.58 15.94
N GLY A 183 5.78 17.45 16.59
CA GLY A 183 5.84 17.37 18.05
C GLY A 183 4.51 17.66 18.74
N ASN A 184 3.38 17.41 18.05
CA ASN A 184 2.04 17.60 18.61
C ASN A 184 1.48 16.27 19.13
N THR A 185 0.54 16.36 20.07
CA THR A 185 -0.01 15.16 20.75
C THR A 185 -1.54 15.21 20.84
N ALA A 186 -2.17 14.14 20.36
CA ALA A 186 -3.58 13.85 20.60
C ALA A 186 -3.74 12.90 21.81
N GLN A 187 -4.33 13.39 22.89
CA GLN A 187 -4.52 12.63 24.13
C GLN A 187 -5.90 11.97 24.16
N ALA A 188 -5.96 10.73 24.63
CA ALA A 188 -7.23 10.05 24.88
C ALA A 188 -7.89 10.60 26.15
N LEU A 189 -9.21 10.79 26.09
CA LEU A 189 -10.02 10.92 27.29
C LEU A 189 -10.14 9.55 27.99
N PRO A 190 -10.47 9.53 29.29
CA PRO A 190 -10.92 8.32 29.96
C PRO A 190 -12.03 7.58 29.17
N LEU A 191 -12.01 6.24 29.21
CA LEU A 191 -12.92 5.39 28.40
C LEU A 191 -14.42 5.65 28.68
N ASP A 192 -14.75 6.13 29.86
CA ASP A 192 -16.11 6.45 30.30
C ASP A 192 -16.66 7.78 29.74
N ALA A 193 -15.81 8.61 29.11
CA ALA A 193 -16.21 9.88 28.51
C ALA A 193 -17.12 9.75 27.27
N LYS A 194 -17.22 8.54 26.67
CA LYS A 194 -18.07 8.24 25.49
C LYS A 194 -17.88 9.21 24.31
N GLU A 195 -16.67 9.74 24.13
CA GLU A 195 -16.32 10.60 23.00
C GLU A 195 -15.10 10.11 22.23
N ASP A 196 -15.10 10.35 20.92
CA ASP A 196 -13.99 10.06 20.04
C ASP A 196 -12.81 11.01 20.32
N SER A 197 -11.79 10.50 21.00
CA SER A 197 -10.59 11.24 21.42
C SER A 197 -9.32 10.46 21.08
N GLY A 198 -8.14 11.03 21.31
CA GLY A 198 -6.85 10.40 21.01
C GLY A 198 -6.59 10.16 19.53
N ARG A 199 -7.11 11.03 18.65
CA ARG A 199 -7.08 10.86 17.19
C ARG A 199 -6.36 12.02 16.48
N GLY A 200 -5.51 11.72 15.50
CA GLY A 200 -4.83 12.74 14.69
C GLY A 200 -3.79 13.53 15.50
N GLY A 201 -2.65 12.91 15.78
CA GLY A 201 -1.63 13.51 16.67
C GLY A 201 -1.14 14.87 16.19
N GLY A 202 -0.93 15.02 14.88
CA GLY A 202 -0.62 16.30 14.24
C GLY A 202 -1.89 17.01 13.78
N ILE A 203 -2.64 16.37 12.89
CA ILE A 203 -3.77 16.97 12.19
C ILE A 203 -5.01 16.10 12.30
N PHE A 204 -6.12 16.70 12.73
CA PHE A 204 -7.45 16.20 12.46
C PHE A 204 -8.02 16.91 11.24
N ASN A 205 -8.62 16.16 10.33
CA ASN A 205 -9.21 16.68 9.12
C ASN A 205 -10.62 16.11 8.89
N SER A 206 -11.60 16.97 8.73
CA SER A 206 -12.95 16.63 8.26
C SER A 206 -13.37 17.46 7.04
N GLY A 207 -12.50 18.38 6.60
CA GLY A 207 -12.60 19.15 5.37
C GLY A 207 -11.57 18.67 4.33
N THR A 208 -10.89 19.61 3.68
CA THR A 208 -9.86 19.31 2.67
C THR A 208 -8.45 19.57 3.20
N LEU A 209 -7.56 18.58 3.11
CA LEU A 209 -6.14 18.72 3.37
C LEU A 209 -5.32 18.53 2.09
N LYS A 210 -4.46 19.50 1.77
CA LYS A 210 -3.52 19.45 0.66
C LYS A 210 -2.09 19.56 1.18
N MET A 211 -1.27 18.54 0.90
CA MET A 211 0.16 18.56 1.12
C MET A 211 0.87 18.71 -0.22
N GLU A 212 1.23 19.95 -0.55
CA GLU A 212 2.05 20.28 -1.71
C GLU A 212 3.55 20.25 -1.36
N GLY A 213 3.85 20.36 -0.07
CA GLY A 213 5.18 20.29 0.53
C GLY A 213 5.07 20.11 2.05
N GLY A 214 6.13 20.50 2.75
CA GLY A 214 6.18 20.50 4.21
C GLY A 214 6.35 19.12 4.85
N THR A 215 6.31 19.09 6.18
CA THR A 215 6.47 17.89 7.00
C THR A 215 5.35 17.76 8.03
N VAL A 216 4.71 16.61 8.12
CA VAL A 216 3.90 16.22 9.29
C VAL A 216 4.66 15.12 10.01
N GLY A 217 5.33 15.45 11.12
CA GLY A 217 6.26 14.48 11.72
C GLY A 217 6.50 14.58 13.21
N GLY A 218 6.89 13.46 13.81
CA GLY A 218 7.12 13.37 15.26
C GLY A 218 5.85 13.63 16.09
N ASN A 219 4.66 13.42 15.52
CA ASN A 219 3.40 13.58 16.24
C ASN A 219 2.96 12.25 16.87
N SER A 220 2.15 12.35 17.93
CA SER A 220 1.69 11.18 18.67
C SER A 220 0.17 11.16 18.86
N SER A 221 -0.46 10.00 18.69
CA SER A 221 -1.86 9.76 19.07
C SER A 221 -2.03 8.41 19.79
N VAL A 222 -3.26 8.12 20.25
CA VAL A 222 -3.55 6.93 21.06
C VAL A 222 -4.33 5.87 20.29
N TYR A 223 -5.35 6.29 19.52
CA TYR A 223 -6.26 5.35 18.86
C TYR A 223 -6.10 5.30 17.35
N VAL A 224 -6.01 6.45 16.68
CA VAL A 224 -5.82 6.48 15.23
C VAL A 224 -4.97 7.67 14.77
N GLY A 225 -4.28 7.49 13.64
CA GLY A 225 -3.65 8.58 12.89
C GLY A 225 -2.60 9.32 13.70
N GLY A 226 -1.41 8.73 13.88
CA GLY A 226 -0.33 9.36 14.65
C GLY A 226 0.05 10.73 14.09
N GLY A 227 0.12 10.84 12.76
CA GLY A 227 0.27 12.12 12.07
C GLY A 227 -1.10 12.77 11.79
N ILE A 228 -1.91 12.10 10.97
CA ILE A 228 -3.14 12.63 10.40
C ILE A 228 -4.29 11.66 10.64
N TYR A 229 -5.41 12.16 11.15
CA TYR A 229 -6.70 11.48 11.13
C TYR A 229 -7.67 12.23 10.23
N THR A 230 -8.22 11.56 9.22
CA THR A 230 -9.29 12.12 8.38
C THR A 230 -10.60 11.37 8.57
N LEU A 231 -11.64 12.11 8.93
CA LEU A 231 -13.02 11.63 9.00
C LEU A 231 -13.76 11.99 7.71
N GLY A 232 -14.30 10.99 7.03
CA GLY A 232 -15.19 11.16 5.88
C GLY A 232 -16.38 12.08 6.23
N PRO A 233 -16.78 13.01 5.34
CA PRO A 233 -16.43 13.13 3.93
C PRO A 233 -15.15 13.95 3.64
N GLY A 234 -14.30 14.23 4.64
CA GLY A 234 -13.03 14.93 4.43
C GLY A 234 -12.10 14.19 3.44
N SER A 235 -11.09 14.89 2.91
CA SER A 235 -10.14 14.31 1.95
C SER A 235 -8.70 14.76 2.19
N ILE A 236 -7.76 13.94 1.73
CA ILE A 236 -6.33 14.22 1.75
C ILE A 236 -5.78 14.09 0.33
N THR A 237 -5.06 15.12 -0.13
CA THR A 237 -4.24 15.06 -1.35
C THR A 237 -2.78 15.32 -0.98
N ILE A 238 -1.90 14.39 -1.30
CA ILE A 238 -0.45 14.49 -1.13
C ILE A 238 0.19 14.50 -2.52
N SER A 239 0.65 15.67 -2.95
CA SER A 239 1.45 15.83 -4.18
C SER A 239 2.94 16.04 -3.87
N GLY A 240 3.27 16.35 -2.61
CA GLY A 240 4.63 16.51 -2.12
C GLY A 240 4.69 16.52 -0.60
N GLY A 241 5.89 16.74 -0.05
CA GLY A 241 6.11 16.77 1.40
C GLY A 241 6.37 15.39 2.02
N VAL A 242 6.47 15.38 3.34
CA VAL A 242 6.91 14.21 4.13
C VAL A 242 5.99 13.98 5.32
N LEU A 243 5.54 12.75 5.50
CA LEU A 243 4.93 12.29 6.74
C LEU A 243 5.92 11.35 7.42
N SER A 244 6.51 11.75 8.56
CA SER A 244 7.57 10.91 9.15
C SER A 244 7.72 10.93 10.66
N GLY A 245 8.12 9.79 11.22
CA GLY A 245 8.37 9.67 12.66
C GLY A 245 7.10 9.81 13.51
N ASN A 246 5.92 9.71 12.89
CA ASN A 246 4.66 9.77 13.63
C ASN A 246 4.40 8.43 14.30
N LYS A 247 3.87 8.47 15.51
CA LYS A 247 3.59 7.29 16.31
C LYS A 247 2.14 7.32 16.73
N CYS A 248 1.50 6.19 16.66
CA CYS A 248 0.25 6.01 17.35
C CYS A 248 0.37 4.75 18.22
N THR A 249 0.01 4.90 19.49
CA THR A 249 0.42 3.96 20.54
C THR A 249 -0.71 3.75 21.52
N TYR A 250 -1.14 2.50 21.64
CA TYR A 250 -2.08 2.05 22.65
C TYR A 250 -1.36 1.08 23.60
N THR A 251 -1.36 1.37 24.90
CA THR A 251 -0.54 0.68 25.91
C THR A 251 -1.28 -0.39 26.72
N VAL A 252 -2.55 -0.67 26.42
CA VAL A 252 -3.31 -1.65 27.21
C VAL A 252 -2.94 -3.06 26.78
N VAL A 253 -2.24 -3.78 27.66
CA VAL A 253 -1.62 -5.10 27.41
C VAL A 253 -2.66 -6.22 27.33
N ASP A 254 -3.84 -6.05 27.93
CA ASP A 254 -4.80 -7.15 28.14
C ASP A 254 -5.89 -7.25 27.07
N LYS A 255 -5.86 -6.38 26.05
CA LYS A 255 -6.88 -6.33 25.00
C LYS A 255 -6.28 -6.27 23.59
N PRO A 256 -5.84 -7.41 23.03
CA PRO A 256 -5.24 -7.47 21.69
C PRO A 256 -6.20 -7.09 20.54
N ALA A 257 -7.50 -6.91 20.82
CA ALA A 257 -8.50 -6.39 19.89
C ALA A 257 -8.68 -4.86 19.96
N GLU A 258 -7.97 -4.18 20.86
CA GLU A 258 -7.90 -2.73 20.97
C GLU A 258 -6.46 -2.31 20.67
N GLY A 259 -6.27 -1.37 19.76
CA GLY A 259 -4.93 -0.91 19.43
C GLY A 259 -4.94 0.23 18.45
N CYS A 260 -3.78 0.83 18.27
CA CYS A 260 -3.65 1.99 17.42
C CYS A 260 -3.56 1.61 15.93
N GLU A 261 -4.26 2.39 15.10
CA GLU A 261 -4.40 2.20 13.67
C GLU A 261 -3.90 3.45 12.89
N GLY A 262 -3.08 3.25 11.85
CA GLY A 262 -2.54 4.34 11.02
C GLY A 262 -1.45 5.18 11.71
N GLY A 263 -0.19 4.74 11.66
CA GLY A 263 0.93 5.44 12.31
C GLY A 263 1.16 6.84 11.72
N ALA A 264 1.13 6.98 10.39
CA ALA A 264 1.16 8.28 9.72
C ALA A 264 -0.25 8.81 9.46
N VAL A 265 -1.09 8.00 8.80
CA VAL A 265 -2.41 8.39 8.32
C VAL A 265 -3.42 7.32 8.68
N TYR A 266 -4.56 7.74 9.24
CA TYR A 266 -5.79 6.96 9.25
C TYR A 266 -6.88 7.78 8.55
N THR A 267 -7.60 7.19 7.60
CA THR A 267 -8.66 7.90 6.88
C THR A 267 -9.87 7.04 6.53
N THR A 268 -11.07 7.60 6.73
CA THR A 268 -12.32 7.13 6.13
C THR A 268 -12.79 7.99 4.95
N GLY A 269 -12.00 9.02 4.64
CA GLY A 269 -12.17 9.92 3.50
C GLY A 269 -11.22 9.60 2.35
N LEU A 270 -11.50 10.17 1.17
CA LEU A 270 -10.68 9.97 -0.04
C LEU A 270 -9.22 10.32 0.23
N LEU A 271 -8.32 9.39 -0.09
CA LEU A 271 -6.88 9.60 -0.07
C LEU A 271 -6.33 9.56 -1.51
N THR A 272 -5.59 10.60 -1.89
CA THR A 272 -4.85 10.63 -3.15
C THR A 272 -3.39 10.98 -2.89
N ILE A 273 -2.48 10.13 -3.36
CA ILE A 273 -1.03 10.34 -3.30
C ILE A 273 -0.49 10.27 -4.73
N SER A 274 0.03 11.40 -5.21
CA SER A 274 0.71 11.51 -6.51
C SER A 274 2.20 11.83 -6.36
N GLY A 275 2.66 12.10 -5.13
CA GLY A 275 4.04 12.39 -4.78
C GLY A 275 4.22 12.44 -3.26
N GLY A 276 5.41 12.86 -2.82
CA GLY A 276 5.76 12.93 -1.39
C GLY A 276 6.20 11.59 -0.80
N THR A 277 6.44 11.59 0.51
CA THR A 277 7.00 10.43 1.24
C THR A 277 6.23 10.18 2.53
N VAL A 278 5.89 8.92 2.81
CA VAL A 278 5.38 8.45 4.11
C VAL A 278 6.39 7.47 4.68
N ARG A 279 7.17 7.89 5.67
CA ARG A 279 8.27 7.06 6.19
C ARG A 279 8.51 7.06 7.68
N ASP A 280 9.08 5.99 8.20
CA ASP A 280 9.48 5.88 9.61
C ASP A 280 8.31 6.10 10.59
N ASN A 281 7.09 5.78 10.18
CA ASN A 281 5.92 5.87 11.04
C ASN A 281 5.63 4.52 11.70
N ALA A 282 5.01 4.58 12.88
CA ALA A 282 4.74 3.39 13.67
C ALA A 282 3.33 3.36 14.26
N SER A 283 2.71 2.18 14.23
CA SER A 283 1.48 1.87 14.97
C SER A 283 1.63 0.59 15.79
N THR A 284 0.83 0.45 16.85
CA THR A 284 0.88 -0.75 17.71
C THR A 284 -0.09 -1.86 17.29
N ARG A 285 -0.90 -1.65 16.25
CA ARG A 285 -1.84 -2.66 15.75
C ARG A 285 -1.85 -2.74 14.24
N PHE A 286 -2.38 -1.75 13.54
CA PHE A 286 -2.54 -1.82 12.09
C PHE A 286 -2.08 -0.57 11.36
N GLY A 287 -1.72 -0.73 10.08
CA GLY A 287 -1.37 0.39 9.21
C GLY A 287 -0.18 1.19 9.74
N GLY A 288 1.03 0.62 9.71
CA GLY A 288 2.22 1.28 10.25
C GLY A 288 2.45 2.65 9.60
N GLY A 289 2.29 2.72 8.29
CA GLY A 289 2.23 3.98 7.53
C GLY A 289 0.81 4.51 7.44
N ILE A 290 -0.03 3.81 6.67
CA ILE A 290 -1.34 4.30 6.24
C ILE A 290 -2.41 3.25 6.53
N GLU A 291 -3.56 3.69 7.00
CA GLU A 291 -4.78 2.91 7.04
C GLU A 291 -5.94 3.65 6.36
N VAL A 292 -6.65 2.95 5.47
CA VAL A 292 -7.78 3.47 4.70
C VAL A 292 -8.97 2.52 4.86
N VAL A 293 -10.15 3.05 5.20
CA VAL A 293 -11.35 2.24 5.47
C VAL A 293 -12.58 2.81 4.76
N GLY A 294 -13.36 1.95 4.09
CA GLY A 294 -14.66 2.28 3.52
C GLY A 294 -14.65 3.34 2.42
N THR A 295 -13.51 3.54 1.73
CA THR A 295 -13.33 4.63 0.78
C THR A 295 -12.33 4.29 -0.34
N THR A 296 -11.94 5.27 -1.14
CA THR A 296 -10.97 5.11 -2.22
C THR A 296 -9.58 5.61 -1.81
N PHE A 297 -8.55 4.84 -2.16
CA PHE A 297 -7.15 5.26 -2.13
C PHE A 297 -6.56 5.24 -3.55
N ASN A 298 -6.15 6.41 -4.06
CA ASN A 298 -5.44 6.51 -5.32
C ASN A 298 -3.94 6.74 -5.07
N LEU A 299 -3.09 5.82 -5.53
CA LEU A 299 -1.63 5.92 -5.47
C LEU A 299 -1.06 5.90 -6.89
N SER A 300 -0.60 7.06 -7.37
CA SER A 300 0.00 7.23 -8.70
C SER A 300 1.46 7.65 -8.67
N GLY A 301 1.98 8.02 -7.50
CA GLY A 301 3.37 8.39 -7.28
C GLY A 301 3.68 8.51 -5.79
N GLY A 302 4.93 8.84 -5.46
CA GLY A 302 5.40 8.94 -4.07
C GLY A 302 6.03 7.65 -3.53
N ASP A 303 6.50 7.73 -2.29
CA ASP A 303 7.20 6.65 -1.59
C ASP A 303 6.59 6.38 -0.21
N ILE A 304 6.23 5.14 0.07
CA ILE A 304 5.75 4.67 1.37
C ILE A 304 6.81 3.70 1.90
N SER A 305 7.66 4.16 2.82
CA SER A 305 8.88 3.43 3.17
C SER A 305 9.17 3.29 4.66
N ALA A 306 9.80 2.18 5.07
CA ALA A 306 10.29 2.00 6.44
C ALA A 306 9.23 2.19 7.55
N ASN A 307 7.94 2.01 7.23
CA ASN A 307 6.88 2.08 8.24
C ASN A 307 6.73 0.72 8.92
N THR A 308 6.44 0.74 10.22
CA THR A 308 6.40 -0.46 11.05
C THR A 308 5.10 -0.57 11.81
N THR A 309 4.54 -1.76 11.88
CA THR A 309 3.44 -2.08 12.79
C THR A 309 3.75 -3.34 13.57
N LEU A 310 3.07 -3.51 14.71
CA LEU A 310 3.07 -4.79 15.40
C LEU A 310 2.34 -5.83 14.55
N ARG A 311 1.03 -5.65 14.29
CA ARG A 311 0.19 -6.72 13.75
C ARG A 311 0.20 -6.78 12.23
N ALA A 312 -0.48 -5.89 11.50
CA ALA A 312 -0.61 -6.06 10.05
C ALA A 312 -0.71 -4.75 9.25
N GLY A 313 -0.32 -4.80 7.97
CA GLY A 313 -0.25 -3.63 7.10
C GLY A 313 0.91 -2.72 7.47
N GLY A 314 2.16 -3.17 7.32
CA GLY A 314 3.35 -2.40 7.69
C GLY A 314 3.39 -1.05 6.98
N GLY A 315 3.26 -1.06 5.66
CA GLY A 315 3.14 0.16 4.85
C GLY A 315 1.70 0.66 4.82
N VAL A 316 0.80 -0.17 4.31
CA VAL A 316 -0.61 0.16 4.06
C VAL A 316 -1.53 -0.93 4.57
N LEU A 317 -2.62 -0.55 5.25
CA LEU A 317 -3.79 -1.39 5.44
C LEU A 317 -4.98 -0.82 4.63
N LEU A 318 -5.62 -1.70 3.85
CA LEU A 318 -6.91 -1.46 3.21
C LEU A 318 -7.99 -2.20 3.99
N GLY A 319 -8.82 -1.45 4.73
CA GLY A 319 -9.91 -1.98 5.53
C GLY A 319 -11.17 -2.22 4.70
N GLU A 320 -12.20 -2.74 5.37
CA GLU A 320 -13.45 -3.16 4.74
C GLU A 320 -14.08 -2.08 3.87
N GLY A 321 -14.49 -2.47 2.65
CA GLY A 321 -15.12 -1.56 1.69
C GLY A 321 -14.16 -0.62 0.96
N THR A 322 -12.84 -0.78 1.15
CA THR A 322 -11.84 0.07 0.50
C THR A 322 -11.53 -0.39 -0.92
N THR A 323 -11.36 0.56 -1.84
CA THR A 323 -10.78 0.31 -3.17
C THR A 323 -9.47 1.09 -3.31
N MET A 324 -8.36 0.39 -3.55
CA MET A 324 -7.08 1.01 -3.89
C MET A 324 -6.82 0.91 -5.39
N ASN A 325 -6.57 2.06 -6.02
CA ASN A 325 -6.08 2.16 -7.39
C ASN A 325 -4.58 2.51 -7.34
N TYR A 326 -3.73 1.53 -7.65
CA TYR A 326 -2.28 1.65 -7.61
C TYR A 326 -1.70 1.64 -9.03
N SER A 327 -1.32 2.81 -9.53
CA SER A 327 -0.78 2.99 -10.89
C SER A 327 0.69 3.43 -10.92
N GLY A 328 1.25 3.90 -9.80
CA GLY A 328 2.65 4.35 -9.73
C GLY A 328 3.08 4.73 -8.32
N GLY A 329 4.38 4.91 -8.11
CA GLY A 329 4.99 5.09 -6.78
C GLY A 329 5.53 3.78 -6.20
N THR A 330 6.17 3.87 -5.03
CA THR A 330 6.87 2.76 -4.40
C THR A 330 6.37 2.52 -2.97
N ILE A 331 6.20 1.25 -2.61
CA ILE A 331 5.94 0.78 -1.24
C ILE A 331 7.12 -0.11 -0.85
N GLN A 332 8.02 0.36 0.01
CA GLN A 332 9.26 -0.35 0.28
C GLN A 332 9.70 -0.45 1.74
N ASP A 333 10.40 -1.53 2.07
CA ASP A 333 11.06 -1.69 3.37
C ASP A 333 10.12 -1.55 4.58
N ASN A 334 8.81 -1.76 4.37
CA ASN A 334 7.82 -1.71 5.43
C ASN A 334 7.70 -3.07 6.13
N LYS A 335 7.29 -3.04 7.39
CA LYS A 335 7.33 -4.23 8.24
C LYS A 335 6.12 -4.40 9.15
N ALA A 336 5.53 -5.59 9.12
CA ALA A 336 4.68 -6.10 10.19
C ALA A 336 5.50 -7.09 11.04
N THR A 337 5.58 -6.86 12.35
CA THR A 337 6.58 -7.53 13.21
C THR A 337 6.05 -8.75 13.96
N ASP A 338 4.73 -8.91 14.07
CA ASP A 338 4.09 -10.06 14.71
C ASP A 338 4.42 -11.35 13.95
N LEU A 339 4.85 -12.36 14.70
CA LEU A 339 5.24 -13.68 14.18
C LEU A 339 4.12 -14.72 14.27
N VAL A 340 2.92 -14.32 14.68
CA VAL A 340 1.74 -15.17 14.80
C VAL A 340 0.65 -14.74 13.82
N GLU A 341 0.30 -13.46 13.81
CA GLU A 341 -0.80 -12.91 12.99
C GLU A 341 -0.32 -11.84 12.00
N GLY A 342 0.99 -11.75 11.77
CA GLY A 342 1.59 -10.66 11.04
C GLY A 342 1.37 -10.70 9.53
N GLY A 343 0.46 -9.88 8.98
CA GLY A 343 0.13 -9.87 7.56
C GLY A 343 0.52 -8.58 6.83
N GLY A 344 0.93 -8.69 5.56
CA GLY A 344 1.03 -7.57 4.64
C GLY A 344 2.14 -6.59 5.02
N GLY A 345 3.39 -6.97 4.81
CA GLY A 345 4.54 -6.10 5.12
C GLY A 345 4.44 -4.78 4.37
N GLY A 346 4.20 -4.87 3.06
CA GLY A 346 3.86 -3.72 2.23
C GLY A 346 2.39 -3.33 2.36
N ILE A 347 1.50 -4.24 1.95
CA ILE A 347 0.05 -4.02 1.92
C ILE A 347 -0.69 -5.19 2.58
N LEU A 348 -1.59 -4.89 3.50
CA LEU A 348 -2.68 -5.79 3.89
C LEU A 348 -3.98 -5.34 3.22
N ALA A 349 -4.67 -6.25 2.53
CA ALA A 349 -6.03 -6.05 2.06
C ALA A 349 -7.00 -6.89 2.91
N PHE A 350 -8.01 -6.25 3.50
CA PHE A 350 -9.05 -6.89 4.31
C PHE A 350 -10.45 -6.51 3.83
N LYS A 351 -11.16 -7.46 3.20
CA LYS A 351 -12.45 -7.21 2.53
C LYS A 351 -12.41 -5.96 1.63
N ALA A 352 -11.32 -5.83 0.89
CA ALA A 352 -10.99 -4.70 0.05
C ALA A 352 -10.71 -5.15 -1.40
N ILE A 353 -10.65 -4.17 -2.28
CA ILE A 353 -10.26 -4.35 -3.69
C ILE A 353 -8.94 -3.61 -3.91
N LEU A 354 -7.91 -4.35 -4.32
CA LEU A 354 -6.62 -3.77 -4.73
C LEU A 354 -6.47 -3.92 -6.25
N LYS A 355 -6.33 -2.80 -6.96
CA LYS A 355 -6.10 -2.75 -8.40
C LYS A 355 -4.72 -2.17 -8.68
N MET A 356 -3.78 -3.02 -9.09
CA MET A 356 -2.41 -2.65 -9.42
C MET A 356 -2.19 -2.70 -10.94
N SER A 357 -1.98 -1.54 -11.55
CA SER A 357 -1.61 -1.40 -12.98
C SER A 357 -0.16 -0.94 -13.17
N GLY A 358 0.50 -0.53 -12.10
CA GLY A 358 1.89 -0.06 -12.09
C GLY A 358 2.45 0.03 -10.68
N GLY A 359 3.57 0.73 -10.53
CA GLY A 359 4.25 0.89 -9.24
C GLY A 359 5.13 -0.29 -8.83
N THR A 360 5.74 -0.18 -7.66
CA THR A 360 6.70 -1.16 -7.13
C THR A 360 6.47 -1.43 -5.64
N ILE A 361 6.32 -2.70 -5.27
CA ILE A 361 6.28 -3.16 -3.87
C ILE A 361 7.56 -3.96 -3.61
N LYS A 362 8.50 -3.42 -2.80
CA LYS A 362 9.80 -4.07 -2.63
C LYS A 362 10.40 -4.08 -1.23
N GLY A 363 11.17 -5.12 -0.90
CA GLY A 363 11.91 -5.16 0.38
C GLY A 363 11.02 -5.20 1.63
N ASN A 364 9.71 -5.41 1.48
CA ASN A 364 8.79 -5.43 2.62
C ASN A 364 8.80 -6.81 3.31
N SER A 365 8.43 -6.84 4.60
CA SER A 365 8.42 -8.09 5.36
C SER A 365 7.27 -8.23 6.37
N ALA A 366 6.73 -9.45 6.47
CA ALA A 366 5.68 -9.86 7.40
C ALA A 366 5.68 -11.39 7.54
N LEU A 367 4.95 -11.97 8.49
CA LEU A 367 4.77 -13.44 8.54
C LEU A 367 4.01 -13.95 7.30
N THR A 368 2.94 -13.28 6.88
CA THR A 368 2.19 -13.61 5.66
C THR A 368 2.19 -12.43 4.71
N GLY A 369 2.44 -12.69 3.43
CA GLY A 369 2.43 -11.65 2.40
C GLY A 369 3.49 -10.59 2.67
N GLY A 370 4.77 -10.94 2.50
CA GLY A 370 5.87 -9.99 2.69
C GLY A 370 5.61 -8.69 1.92
N GLY A 371 5.21 -8.82 0.65
CA GLY A 371 4.69 -7.71 -0.15
C GLY A 371 3.21 -7.43 0.12
N ILE A 372 2.33 -8.36 -0.27
CA ILE A 372 0.87 -8.22 -0.17
C ILE A 372 0.27 -9.41 0.58
N ASP A 373 -0.59 -9.16 1.55
CA ASP A 373 -1.47 -10.17 2.13
C ASP A 373 -2.93 -9.86 1.83
N ALA A 374 -3.60 -10.75 1.08
CA ALA A 374 -5.01 -10.66 0.76
C ALA A 374 -5.80 -11.54 1.75
N PHE A 375 -6.27 -10.91 2.82
CA PHE A 375 -6.91 -11.55 3.96
C PHE A 375 -8.43 -11.41 4.01
N THR A 376 -9.17 -12.50 3.84
CA THR A 376 -10.65 -12.55 3.92
C THR A 376 -11.40 -11.82 2.80
N LYS A 377 -11.95 -12.59 1.86
CA LYS A 377 -12.89 -12.14 0.81
C LYS A 377 -12.40 -10.91 0.02
N ASN A 378 -11.11 -10.84 -0.29
CA ASN A 378 -10.54 -9.77 -1.11
C ASN A 378 -10.53 -10.11 -2.60
N THR A 379 -10.43 -9.06 -3.40
CA THR A 379 -10.05 -9.17 -4.81
C THR A 379 -8.78 -8.38 -5.05
N VAL A 380 -7.72 -9.05 -5.50
CA VAL A 380 -6.49 -8.43 -5.97
C VAL A 380 -6.39 -8.59 -7.48
N GLU A 381 -6.32 -7.47 -8.19
CA GLU A 381 -6.20 -7.39 -9.65
C GLU A 381 -4.85 -6.78 -9.99
N ILE A 382 -3.97 -7.54 -10.66
CA ILE A 382 -2.65 -7.07 -11.08
C ILE A 382 -2.56 -7.18 -12.61
N SER A 383 -2.49 -6.04 -13.27
CA SER A 383 -2.29 -5.92 -14.72
C SER A 383 -0.94 -5.31 -15.11
N GLY A 384 -0.19 -4.79 -14.13
CA GLY A 384 1.15 -4.25 -14.32
C GLY A 384 1.86 -3.97 -12.99
N GLY A 385 3.09 -3.46 -13.08
CA GLY A 385 3.95 -3.17 -11.93
C GLY A 385 4.82 -4.35 -11.48
N THR A 386 5.55 -4.14 -10.37
CA THR A 386 6.57 -5.07 -9.87
C THR A 386 6.40 -5.32 -8.36
N ILE A 387 6.45 -6.59 -7.96
CA ILE A 387 6.50 -7.03 -6.55
C ILE A 387 7.81 -7.80 -6.37
N GLU A 388 8.80 -7.20 -5.71
CA GLU A 388 10.15 -7.78 -5.68
C GLU A 388 10.91 -7.72 -4.36
N GLY A 389 11.74 -8.73 -4.09
CA GLY A 389 12.62 -8.70 -2.92
C GLY A 389 11.88 -8.66 -1.58
N ASN A 390 10.58 -8.99 -1.56
CA ASN A 390 9.81 -9.05 -0.33
C ASN A 390 10.02 -10.41 0.34
N ALA A 391 9.93 -10.43 1.67
CA ALA A 391 10.31 -11.60 2.45
C ALA A 391 9.28 -11.95 3.53
N THR A 392 9.08 -13.24 3.78
CA THR A 392 8.37 -13.65 4.99
C THR A 392 9.28 -13.63 6.21
N LEU A 393 8.70 -13.35 7.37
CA LEU A 393 9.31 -13.59 8.68
C LEU A 393 9.07 -15.06 9.07
N ALA A 394 10.10 -15.74 9.58
CA ALA A 394 10.01 -17.14 10.03
C ALA A 394 9.35 -18.07 8.98
N ASN A 395 8.55 -19.05 9.40
CA ASN A 395 7.92 -20.05 8.52
C ASN A 395 6.63 -19.53 7.86
N GLY A 396 6.68 -18.31 7.32
CA GLY A 396 5.56 -17.60 6.75
C GLY A 396 5.07 -18.10 5.39
N ASN A 397 4.04 -17.44 4.85
CA ASN A 397 3.45 -17.75 3.54
C ASN A 397 3.51 -16.55 2.60
N GLY A 398 3.90 -16.77 1.35
CA GLY A 398 3.83 -15.74 0.30
C GLY A 398 4.87 -14.64 0.52
N GLY A 399 6.12 -14.87 0.11
CA GLY A 399 7.16 -13.83 0.15
C GLY A 399 6.70 -12.59 -0.60
N GLY A 400 6.20 -12.77 -1.83
CA GLY A 400 5.54 -11.73 -2.61
C GLY A 400 4.11 -11.51 -2.16
N ILE A 401 3.25 -12.51 -2.39
CA ILE A 401 1.80 -12.42 -2.15
C ILE A 401 1.29 -13.63 -1.39
N ASN A 402 0.50 -13.40 -0.34
CA ASN A 402 -0.35 -14.41 0.28
C ASN A 402 -1.83 -14.15 -0.05
N VAL A 403 -2.57 -15.19 -0.35
CA VAL A 403 -4.00 -15.14 -0.67
C VAL A 403 -4.71 -16.22 0.13
N ASN A 404 -5.62 -15.82 1.01
CA ASN A 404 -6.33 -16.76 1.88
C ASN A 404 -7.79 -16.36 2.12
N THR A 405 -8.51 -17.25 2.81
CA THR A 405 -9.85 -17.00 3.36
C THR A 405 -10.84 -16.49 2.30
N GLY A 406 -10.97 -17.25 1.21
CA GLY A 406 -11.86 -16.92 0.09
C GLY A 406 -11.47 -15.71 -0.75
N SER A 407 -10.21 -15.26 -0.68
CA SER A 407 -9.70 -14.17 -1.53
C SER A 407 -9.31 -14.66 -2.93
N THR A 408 -9.36 -13.76 -3.91
CA THR A 408 -9.01 -14.01 -5.31
C THR A 408 -7.85 -13.14 -5.76
N LEU A 409 -6.91 -13.72 -6.51
CA LEU A 409 -5.85 -13.01 -7.23
C LEU A 409 -5.99 -13.24 -8.74
N ASN A 410 -6.22 -12.14 -9.47
CA ASN A 410 -6.23 -12.10 -10.93
C ASN A 410 -4.95 -11.40 -11.43
N PHE A 411 -4.00 -12.16 -11.96
CA PHE A 411 -2.70 -11.68 -12.41
C PHE A 411 -2.57 -11.80 -13.92
N THR A 412 -2.73 -10.70 -14.63
CA THR A 412 -2.79 -10.64 -16.11
C THR A 412 -1.56 -9.98 -16.74
N GLY A 413 -0.79 -9.23 -15.95
CA GLY A 413 0.44 -8.55 -16.37
C GLY A 413 1.21 -8.01 -15.17
N GLY A 414 2.48 -7.69 -15.35
CA GLY A 414 3.41 -7.33 -14.26
C GLY A 414 4.31 -8.49 -13.84
N THR A 415 5.12 -8.26 -12.80
CA THR A 415 6.15 -9.20 -12.35
C THR A 415 6.16 -9.39 -10.83
N ILE A 416 6.21 -10.65 -10.38
CA ILE A 416 6.46 -11.06 -9.00
C ILE A 416 7.82 -11.76 -8.99
N GLN A 417 8.87 -11.10 -8.49
CA GLN A 417 10.23 -11.62 -8.61
C GLN A 417 11.12 -11.52 -7.38
N ASN A 418 12.10 -12.41 -7.24
CA ASN A 418 13.11 -12.34 -6.17
C ASN A 418 12.53 -12.26 -4.76
N ASN A 419 11.28 -12.71 -4.56
CA ASN A 419 10.66 -12.75 -3.25
C ASN A 419 11.03 -14.06 -2.56
N THR A 420 11.16 -14.00 -1.23
CA THR A 420 11.65 -15.14 -0.44
C THR A 420 10.67 -15.51 0.65
N SER A 421 10.42 -16.81 0.85
CA SER A 421 9.67 -17.31 2.00
C SER A 421 10.42 -18.43 2.71
N ALA A 422 10.60 -18.35 4.02
CA ALA A 422 11.19 -19.47 4.78
C ALA A 422 10.18 -20.63 4.96
N GLY A 423 8.88 -20.37 4.76
CA GLY A 423 7.85 -21.38 4.66
C GLY A 423 7.44 -21.63 3.21
N ASN A 424 6.22 -21.23 2.87
CA ASN A 424 5.60 -21.59 1.61
C ASN A 424 5.51 -20.42 0.63
N GLY A 425 5.60 -20.71 -0.67
CA GLY A 425 5.31 -19.75 -1.75
C GLY A 425 6.27 -18.57 -1.75
N GLY A 426 7.39 -18.69 -2.46
CA GLY A 426 8.35 -17.58 -2.55
C GLY A 426 7.71 -16.39 -3.23
N GLY A 427 7.10 -16.63 -4.40
CA GLY A 427 6.31 -15.64 -5.12
C GLY A 427 4.90 -15.52 -4.56
N VAL A 428 4.11 -16.59 -4.68
CA VAL A 428 2.68 -16.59 -4.32
C VAL A 428 2.33 -17.81 -3.47
N ALA A 429 1.56 -17.59 -2.40
CA ALA A 429 0.89 -18.65 -1.66
C ALA A 429 -0.62 -18.45 -1.70
N ILE A 430 -1.35 -19.46 -2.18
CA ILE A 430 -2.81 -19.56 -2.02
C ILE A 430 -3.10 -20.69 -1.03
N SER A 431 -3.62 -20.34 0.15
CA SER A 431 -3.87 -21.26 1.26
C SER A 431 -5.30 -21.09 1.76
N ASP A 432 -6.24 -21.78 1.12
CA ASP A 432 -7.64 -21.98 1.52
C ASP A 432 -8.42 -22.62 0.36
N SER A 433 -9.39 -23.47 0.68
CA SER A 433 -10.24 -24.16 -0.32
C SER A 433 -11.06 -23.24 -1.21
N ALA A 434 -11.38 -22.03 -0.75
CA ALA A 434 -12.09 -21.01 -1.53
C ALA A 434 -11.13 -20.00 -2.20
N GLY A 435 -9.82 -20.10 -1.97
CA GLY A 435 -8.83 -19.24 -2.61
C GLY A 435 -8.65 -19.54 -4.10
N VAL A 436 -8.54 -18.50 -4.93
CA VAL A 436 -8.38 -18.62 -6.38
C VAL A 436 -7.22 -17.77 -6.89
N LEU A 437 -6.34 -18.38 -7.68
CA LEU A 437 -5.31 -17.70 -8.46
C LEU A 437 -5.57 -17.90 -9.96
N THR A 438 -5.66 -16.82 -10.71
CA THR A 438 -5.64 -16.85 -12.18
C THR A 438 -4.42 -16.11 -12.70
N ILE A 439 -3.56 -16.80 -13.45
CA ILE A 439 -2.42 -16.22 -14.17
C ILE A 439 -2.72 -16.26 -15.66
N SER A 440 -2.64 -15.11 -16.33
CA SER A 440 -2.87 -15.00 -17.77
C SER A 440 -2.07 -13.85 -18.39
N GLY A 441 -2.25 -13.61 -19.69
CA GLY A 441 -1.61 -12.50 -20.39
C GLY A 441 -0.08 -12.57 -20.34
N THR A 442 0.54 -11.49 -19.84
CA THR A 442 2.00 -11.32 -19.79
C THR A 442 2.58 -11.44 -18.38
N ALA A 443 1.79 -11.90 -17.42
CA ALA A 443 2.17 -12.06 -16.02
C ALA A 443 3.43 -12.93 -15.86
N LYS A 444 4.33 -12.52 -14.95
CA LYS A 444 5.58 -13.24 -14.64
C LYS A 444 5.74 -13.50 -13.16
N VAL A 445 5.99 -14.75 -12.78
CA VAL A 445 6.45 -15.16 -11.44
C VAL A 445 7.85 -15.73 -11.58
N SER A 446 8.89 -15.00 -11.19
CA SER A 446 10.27 -15.40 -11.50
C SER A 446 11.34 -15.16 -10.46
N GLY A 447 12.31 -16.07 -10.35
CA GLY A 447 13.45 -15.88 -9.43
C GLY A 447 13.06 -15.89 -7.94
N ASN A 448 11.85 -16.35 -7.61
CA ASN A 448 11.40 -16.41 -6.22
C ASN A 448 11.94 -17.69 -5.55
N SER A 449 12.11 -17.64 -4.23
CA SER A 449 12.62 -18.77 -3.46
C SER A 449 11.79 -19.08 -2.23
N ALA A 450 11.56 -20.37 -1.98
CA ALA A 450 10.95 -20.81 -0.73
C ALA A 450 11.42 -22.19 -0.28
N ARG A 451 11.02 -22.60 0.92
CA ARG A 451 11.18 -23.99 1.33
C ARG A 451 10.31 -24.92 0.49
N TRP A 452 9.05 -24.53 0.28
CA TRP A 452 8.06 -25.26 -0.50
C TRP A 452 7.36 -24.34 -1.50
N GLY A 453 7.30 -24.72 -2.77
CA GLY A 453 6.68 -23.88 -3.81
C GLY A 453 7.50 -22.61 -4.07
N GLY A 454 8.65 -22.74 -4.74
CA GLY A 454 9.56 -21.60 -4.97
C GLY A 454 8.85 -20.44 -5.65
N GLY A 455 8.12 -20.73 -6.73
CA GLY A 455 7.26 -19.77 -7.41
C GLY A 455 5.89 -19.66 -6.74
N VAL A 456 5.09 -20.72 -6.84
CA VAL A 456 3.70 -20.76 -6.39
C VAL A 456 3.45 -22.01 -5.53
N ILE A 457 2.70 -21.86 -4.45
CA ILE A 457 2.06 -22.98 -3.75
C ILE A 457 0.54 -22.88 -3.84
N VAL A 458 -0.11 -24.01 -4.13
CA VAL A 458 -1.56 -24.20 -4.20
C VAL A 458 -1.97 -25.13 -3.07
N ASN A 459 -2.41 -24.60 -1.93
CA ASN A 459 -2.72 -25.41 -0.75
C ASN A 459 -4.22 -25.48 -0.49
N GLY A 460 -4.85 -26.59 -0.86
CA GLY A 460 -6.30 -26.78 -0.86
C GLY A 460 -7.07 -25.92 -1.87
N ALA A 461 -6.39 -24.97 -2.52
CA ALA A 461 -6.93 -23.92 -3.36
C ALA A 461 -7.03 -24.30 -4.84
N LYS A 462 -7.45 -23.34 -5.67
CA LYS A 462 -7.53 -23.49 -7.13
C LYS A 462 -6.60 -22.51 -7.84
N MET A 463 -5.88 -23.02 -8.84
CA MET A 463 -5.05 -22.22 -9.73
C MET A 463 -5.40 -22.48 -11.20
N THR A 464 -5.51 -21.42 -11.99
CA THR A 464 -5.57 -21.46 -13.45
C THR A 464 -4.38 -20.74 -14.05
N LEU A 465 -3.60 -21.42 -14.89
CA LEU A 465 -2.55 -20.85 -15.73
C LEU A 465 -3.00 -20.87 -17.20
N ALA A 466 -3.45 -19.72 -17.69
CA ALA A 466 -3.95 -19.55 -19.06
C ALA A 466 -2.94 -18.82 -19.97
N GLY A 467 -1.90 -18.23 -19.40
CA GLY A 467 -0.86 -17.45 -20.08
C GLY A 467 0.25 -17.09 -19.10
N GLY A 468 1.15 -16.18 -19.47
CA GLY A 468 2.25 -15.78 -18.60
C GLY A 468 3.31 -16.86 -18.37
N SER A 469 4.17 -16.64 -17.38
CA SER A 469 5.28 -17.54 -17.05
C SER A 469 5.55 -17.67 -15.56
N ILE A 470 5.90 -18.89 -15.13
CA ILE A 470 6.45 -19.20 -13.80
C ILE A 470 7.86 -19.73 -14.05
N SER A 471 8.89 -18.92 -13.81
CA SER A 471 10.24 -19.25 -14.27
C SER A 471 11.41 -18.94 -13.34
N GLY A 472 12.45 -19.78 -13.38
CA GLY A 472 13.67 -19.53 -12.58
C GLY A 472 13.44 -19.54 -11.07
N ASN A 473 12.35 -20.11 -10.58
CA ASN A 473 12.06 -20.16 -9.15
C ASN A 473 12.74 -21.36 -8.49
N ILE A 474 13.09 -21.24 -7.20
CA ILE A 474 13.91 -22.20 -6.47
C ILE A 474 13.19 -22.65 -5.20
N ALA A 475 12.94 -23.95 -5.07
CA ALA A 475 12.50 -24.52 -3.80
C ALA A 475 13.65 -25.27 -3.12
N VAL A 476 13.79 -25.11 -1.80
CA VAL A 476 14.78 -25.86 -1.01
C VAL A 476 14.41 -27.34 -0.96
N GLN A 477 13.11 -27.65 -0.80
CA GLN A 477 12.64 -29.03 -0.70
C GLN A 477 11.86 -29.48 -1.93
N THR A 478 10.76 -28.82 -2.33
CA THR A 478 9.95 -29.34 -3.45
C THR A 478 9.10 -28.28 -4.14
N GLY A 479 8.74 -28.56 -5.40
CA GLY A 479 7.92 -27.68 -6.24
C GLY A 479 8.67 -26.39 -6.56
N GLY A 480 9.72 -26.47 -7.38
CA GLY A 480 10.53 -25.29 -7.72
C GLY A 480 9.67 -24.19 -8.33
N GLY A 481 8.89 -24.55 -9.36
CA GLY A 481 7.90 -23.67 -9.98
C GLY A 481 6.59 -23.65 -9.20
N VAL A 482 5.90 -24.79 -9.17
CA VAL A 482 4.59 -24.97 -8.54
C VAL A 482 4.61 -26.16 -7.59
N LEU A 483 4.09 -25.98 -6.38
CA LEU A 483 3.69 -27.07 -5.50
C LEU A 483 2.17 -27.09 -5.43
N ASP A 484 1.57 -28.19 -5.86
CA ASP A 484 0.13 -28.43 -5.87
C ASP A 484 -0.30 -29.39 -4.76
N ASN A 485 -1.19 -28.91 -3.90
CA ASN A 485 -1.95 -29.63 -2.89
C ASN A 485 -3.44 -29.27 -3.00
N GLY A 486 -3.92 -28.98 -4.20
CA GLY A 486 -5.29 -28.60 -4.51
C GLY A 486 -5.65 -28.97 -5.95
N THR A 487 -6.09 -27.98 -6.74
CA THR A 487 -6.40 -28.17 -8.15
C THR A 487 -5.71 -27.13 -9.01
N VAL A 488 -4.95 -27.61 -10.01
CA VAL A 488 -4.30 -26.77 -11.03
C VAL A 488 -4.86 -27.10 -12.41
N THR A 489 -5.23 -26.06 -13.16
CA THR A 489 -5.56 -26.15 -14.58
C THR A 489 -4.61 -25.29 -15.38
N MET A 490 -3.95 -25.87 -16.37
CA MET A 490 -3.05 -25.17 -17.28
C MET A 490 -3.57 -25.29 -18.71
N THR A 491 -4.11 -24.19 -19.23
CA THR A 491 -4.59 -24.10 -20.62
C THR A 491 -3.59 -23.39 -21.54
N GLY A 492 -2.57 -22.75 -20.97
CA GLY A 492 -1.53 -22.02 -21.67
C GLY A 492 -0.36 -21.66 -20.74
N GLY A 493 0.49 -20.74 -21.19
CA GLY A 493 1.62 -20.24 -20.41
C GLY A 493 2.82 -21.21 -20.33
N GLU A 494 3.80 -20.84 -19.53
CA GLU A 494 5.05 -21.60 -19.36
C GLU A 494 5.43 -21.79 -17.90
N ILE A 495 5.86 -23.00 -17.53
CA ILE A 495 6.56 -23.31 -16.27
C ILE A 495 7.99 -23.72 -16.65
N SER A 496 8.96 -22.83 -16.46
CA SER A 496 10.29 -23.02 -17.06
C SER A 496 11.51 -22.65 -16.21
N GLY A 497 12.59 -23.42 -16.32
CA GLY A 497 13.84 -23.09 -15.62
C GLY A 497 13.75 -23.13 -14.10
N ASN A 498 12.70 -23.72 -13.54
CA ASN A 498 12.53 -23.80 -12.08
C ASN A 498 13.32 -24.99 -11.53
N SER A 499 13.73 -24.89 -10.27
CA SER A 499 14.64 -25.88 -9.69
C SER A 499 14.39 -26.26 -8.24
N VAL A 500 14.81 -27.48 -7.91
CA VAL A 500 15.00 -28.00 -6.56
C VAL A 500 16.46 -28.49 -6.47
N PRO A 501 17.40 -27.67 -5.97
CA PRO A 501 18.83 -28.00 -5.99
C PRO A 501 19.25 -29.07 -4.97
N GLY A 502 18.41 -29.39 -3.98
CA GLY A 502 18.74 -30.31 -2.89
C GLY A 502 18.60 -31.80 -3.23
N ASN A 503 19.34 -32.63 -2.51
CA ASN A 503 19.35 -34.10 -2.65
C ASN A 503 18.42 -34.80 -1.65
N THR A 504 17.51 -34.07 -1.00
CA THR A 504 16.45 -34.70 -0.22
C THR A 504 15.54 -35.45 -1.20
N GLY A 505 14.91 -36.57 -0.82
CA GLY A 505 14.07 -37.42 -1.69
C GLY A 505 12.84 -36.74 -2.33
N ASP A 506 12.83 -35.42 -2.35
CA ASP A 506 11.88 -34.49 -2.91
C ASP A 506 12.22 -34.12 -4.37
N GLY A 507 11.25 -33.57 -5.10
CA GLY A 507 11.38 -33.38 -6.55
C GLY A 507 10.33 -32.46 -7.15
N GLY A 508 10.15 -32.50 -8.47
CA GLY A 508 9.20 -31.63 -9.17
C GLY A 508 9.79 -30.25 -9.40
N GLY A 509 10.90 -30.18 -10.15
CA GLY A 509 11.59 -28.92 -10.45
C GLY A 509 10.63 -27.89 -11.03
N GLY A 510 9.81 -28.33 -11.98
CA GLY A 510 8.68 -27.55 -12.49
C GLY A 510 7.48 -27.64 -11.54
N VAL A 511 6.95 -28.84 -11.35
CA VAL A 511 5.71 -29.08 -10.60
C VAL A 511 5.84 -30.28 -9.66
N ARG A 512 5.44 -30.12 -8.39
CA ARG A 512 5.17 -31.23 -7.46
C ARG A 512 3.67 -31.31 -7.20
N LEU A 513 3.09 -32.51 -7.29
CA LEU A 513 1.71 -32.80 -6.89
C LEU A 513 1.72 -33.67 -5.63
N PHE A 514 1.03 -33.22 -4.58
CA PHE A 514 0.82 -34.00 -3.36
C PHE A 514 -0.43 -34.88 -3.44
N ALA A 515 -0.47 -35.91 -2.59
CA ALA A 515 -1.60 -36.84 -2.51
C ALA A 515 -2.94 -36.08 -2.38
N GLY A 516 -3.91 -36.45 -3.23
CA GLY A 516 -5.21 -35.81 -3.33
C GLY A 516 -5.28 -34.64 -4.32
N SER A 517 -4.14 -34.14 -4.82
CA SER A 517 -4.11 -33.03 -5.75
C SER A 517 -4.38 -33.46 -7.20
N THR A 518 -4.80 -32.49 -8.01
CA THR A 518 -5.17 -32.71 -9.42
C THR A 518 -4.58 -31.62 -10.30
N PHE A 519 -3.88 -32.02 -11.36
CA PHE A 519 -3.35 -31.09 -12.36
C PHE A 519 -3.78 -31.56 -13.75
N THR A 520 -4.46 -30.69 -14.50
CA THR A 520 -4.73 -30.90 -15.93
C THR A 520 -3.97 -29.89 -16.79
N ALA A 521 -3.12 -30.38 -17.69
CA ALA A 521 -2.32 -29.58 -18.63
C ALA A 521 -2.85 -29.74 -20.06
N SER A 522 -3.81 -28.90 -20.46
CA SER A 522 -4.42 -28.92 -21.79
C SER A 522 -3.74 -28.00 -22.82
N GLY A 523 -2.80 -27.15 -22.39
CA GLY A 523 -1.98 -26.33 -23.27
C GLY A 523 -0.78 -25.72 -22.56
N GLY A 524 0.08 -25.04 -23.32
CA GLY A 524 1.32 -24.43 -22.81
C GLY A 524 2.50 -25.39 -22.70
N SER A 525 3.53 -25.02 -21.91
CA SER A 525 4.75 -25.81 -21.77
C SER A 525 5.32 -25.90 -20.35
N ILE A 526 5.87 -27.06 -20.00
CA ILE A 526 6.65 -27.30 -18.77
C ILE A 526 8.05 -27.69 -19.22
N LYS A 527 9.01 -26.76 -19.14
CA LYS A 527 10.31 -26.94 -19.81
C LYS A 527 11.55 -26.52 -19.04
N ASN A 528 12.67 -27.19 -19.30
CA ASN A 528 13.99 -26.83 -18.73
C ASN A 528 14.01 -26.76 -17.20
N ASN A 529 13.12 -27.49 -16.52
CA ASN A 529 13.09 -27.53 -15.07
C ASN A 529 14.01 -28.64 -14.56
N THR A 530 14.56 -28.46 -13.35
CA THR A 530 15.63 -29.31 -12.83
C THR A 530 15.37 -29.73 -11.39
N ALA A 531 15.47 -31.02 -11.08
CA ALA A 531 15.37 -31.53 -9.71
C ALA A 531 16.06 -32.89 -9.57
N SER A 532 16.22 -33.38 -8.34
CA SER A 532 16.73 -34.73 -8.08
C SER A 532 15.79 -35.83 -8.62
N PHE A 533 14.48 -35.65 -8.46
CA PHE A 533 13.42 -36.51 -9.03
C PHE A 533 12.42 -35.64 -9.79
N GLY A 534 11.90 -36.10 -10.93
CA GLY A 534 10.83 -35.37 -11.61
C GLY A 534 11.29 -33.98 -12.02
N GLY A 535 12.25 -33.88 -12.95
CA GLY A 535 12.78 -32.59 -13.38
C GLY A 535 11.66 -31.63 -13.78
N GLY A 536 10.74 -32.12 -14.62
CA GLY A 536 9.51 -31.44 -14.97
C GLY A 536 8.46 -31.60 -13.88
N ILE A 537 7.98 -32.82 -13.67
CA ILE A 537 6.82 -33.12 -12.81
C ILE A 537 7.14 -34.30 -11.89
N LYS A 538 6.70 -34.21 -10.63
CA LYS A 538 6.65 -35.34 -9.70
C LYS A 538 5.24 -35.48 -9.14
N THR A 539 4.67 -36.68 -9.22
CA THR A 539 3.39 -37.05 -8.60
C THR A 539 3.62 -37.94 -7.39
N ASP A 540 2.74 -37.83 -6.40
CA ASP A 540 2.78 -38.62 -5.17
C ASP A 540 1.70 -39.71 -5.15
N GLU A 541 2.06 -40.82 -4.49
CA GLU A 541 1.20 -41.96 -4.18
C GLU A 541 0.17 -41.63 -3.10
N ILE A 542 -0.66 -42.62 -2.73
CA ILE A 542 -1.61 -42.51 -1.62
C ILE A 542 -0.86 -42.16 -0.33
N TYR A 543 -1.36 -41.19 0.43
CA TYR A 543 -0.83 -40.84 1.73
C TYR A 543 -1.94 -40.71 2.75
N GLN A 544 -1.88 -41.55 3.79
CA GLN A 544 -2.94 -41.66 4.80
C GLN A 544 -4.32 -41.90 4.14
N THR A 545 -5.27 -40.99 4.33
CA THR A 545 -6.61 -41.06 3.73
C THR A 545 -6.71 -40.33 2.39
N SER A 546 -5.67 -39.59 1.98
CA SER A 546 -5.67 -38.88 0.70
C SER A 546 -5.37 -39.84 -0.45
N PRO A 547 -6.15 -39.82 -1.54
CA PRO A 547 -5.87 -40.65 -2.70
C PRO A 547 -4.56 -40.23 -3.37
N ALA A 548 -4.08 -41.05 -4.31
CA ALA A 548 -2.94 -40.66 -5.14
C ALA A 548 -3.21 -39.34 -5.89
N SER A 549 -2.17 -38.57 -6.12
CA SER A 549 -2.26 -37.39 -6.99
C SER A 549 -2.52 -37.77 -8.45
N ILE A 550 -3.20 -36.90 -9.19
CA ILE A 550 -3.57 -37.14 -10.59
C ILE A 550 -2.98 -36.06 -11.50
N PHE A 551 -2.13 -36.47 -12.43
CA PHE A 551 -1.66 -35.61 -13.52
C PHE A 551 -2.25 -36.07 -14.86
N THR A 552 -2.93 -35.15 -15.55
CA THR A 552 -3.48 -35.36 -16.89
C THR A 552 -2.80 -34.44 -17.90
N LEU A 553 -2.11 -35.03 -18.88
CA LEU A 553 -1.57 -34.34 -20.04
C LEU A 553 -2.58 -34.41 -21.20
N ALA A 554 -3.12 -33.27 -21.60
CA ALA A 554 -4.19 -33.16 -22.57
C ALA A 554 -3.94 -32.02 -23.60
N GLY A 555 -2.68 -31.83 -24.01
CA GLY A 555 -2.32 -30.90 -25.08
C GLY A 555 -1.06 -30.06 -24.83
N ALA A 556 -0.56 -30.02 -23.59
CA ALA A 556 0.69 -29.31 -23.28
C ALA A 556 1.95 -30.07 -23.76
N THR A 557 3.10 -29.37 -23.72
CA THR A 557 4.43 -29.95 -24.00
C THR A 557 5.31 -29.97 -22.76
N ILE A 558 5.88 -31.14 -22.43
CA ILE A 558 6.84 -31.33 -21.35
C ILE A 558 8.21 -31.59 -21.98
N SER A 559 9.14 -30.65 -21.90
CA SER A 559 10.41 -30.77 -22.64
C SER A 559 11.67 -30.21 -22.00
N GLY A 560 12.83 -30.78 -22.31
CA GLY A 560 14.12 -30.28 -21.81
C GLY A 560 14.29 -30.36 -20.29
N ASN A 561 13.40 -31.05 -19.57
CA ASN A 561 13.49 -31.13 -18.12
C ASN A 561 14.51 -32.20 -17.70
N THR A 562 15.19 -31.96 -16.59
CA THR A 562 16.33 -32.77 -16.14
C THR A 562 16.15 -33.29 -14.72
N ALA A 563 16.18 -34.61 -14.55
CA ALA A 563 16.41 -35.26 -13.26
C ALA A 563 17.92 -35.46 -13.06
N THR A 564 18.54 -34.63 -12.23
CA THR A 564 20.02 -34.55 -12.11
C THR A 564 20.64 -35.75 -11.42
N GLU A 565 19.92 -36.35 -10.48
CA GLU A 565 20.46 -37.42 -9.64
C GLU A 565 19.72 -38.74 -9.80
N ASN A 566 18.40 -38.69 -10.03
CA ASN A 566 17.55 -39.88 -10.05
C ASN A 566 16.70 -39.95 -11.33
N ARG A 567 15.42 -40.34 -11.17
CA ARG A 567 14.51 -40.84 -12.20
C ARG A 567 13.46 -39.81 -12.59
N GLY A 568 12.92 -39.94 -13.79
CA GLY A 568 11.79 -39.11 -14.26
C GLY A 568 12.25 -37.73 -14.69
N GLY A 569 12.97 -37.62 -15.80
CA GLY A 569 13.45 -36.33 -16.33
C GLY A 569 12.28 -35.40 -16.62
N GLY A 570 11.35 -35.89 -17.44
CA GLY A 570 10.07 -35.25 -17.70
C GLY A 570 9.11 -35.44 -16.52
N ILE A 571 8.75 -36.69 -16.23
CA ILE A 571 7.75 -37.05 -15.23
C ILE A 571 8.27 -38.19 -14.34
N ASN A 572 8.27 -37.99 -13.03
CA ASN A 572 8.38 -39.04 -12.03
C ASN A 572 6.98 -39.36 -11.49
N ASN A 573 6.39 -40.45 -11.96
CA ASN A 573 5.03 -40.86 -11.60
C ASN A 573 5.03 -41.84 -10.41
N ARG A 574 4.50 -41.41 -9.27
CA ARG A 574 4.13 -42.29 -8.14
C ARG A 574 2.63 -42.36 -7.88
N GLY A 575 1.87 -41.45 -8.48
CA GLY A 575 0.41 -41.42 -8.41
C GLY A 575 -0.26 -41.95 -9.67
N GLN A 576 -1.16 -41.17 -10.25
CA GLN A 576 -1.85 -41.48 -11.50
C GLN A 576 -1.41 -40.52 -12.62
N LEU A 577 -0.92 -41.09 -13.71
CA LEU A 577 -0.53 -40.37 -14.93
C LEU A 577 -1.45 -40.78 -16.09
N ILE A 578 -2.09 -39.78 -16.70
CA ILE A 578 -2.92 -39.96 -17.90
C ILE A 578 -2.38 -39.06 -19.02
N ILE A 579 -1.93 -39.65 -20.13
CA ILE A 579 -1.51 -38.92 -21.33
C ILE A 579 -2.56 -39.10 -22.42
N GLN A 580 -3.43 -38.09 -22.58
CA GLN A 580 -4.50 -38.07 -23.58
C GLN A 580 -4.04 -37.45 -24.90
N SER A 581 -3.26 -36.39 -24.84
CA SER A 581 -2.68 -35.68 -25.99
C SER A 581 -1.51 -34.81 -25.54
N GLY A 582 -0.78 -34.20 -26.48
CA GLY A 582 0.44 -33.44 -26.18
C GLY A 582 1.72 -34.26 -26.33
N SER A 583 2.84 -33.74 -25.82
CA SER A 583 4.16 -34.37 -25.99
C SER A 583 5.05 -34.31 -24.74
N VAL A 584 5.82 -35.38 -24.52
CA VAL A 584 6.91 -35.46 -23.53
C VAL A 584 8.19 -35.77 -24.28
N THR A 585 9.08 -34.78 -24.44
CA THR A 585 10.23 -34.89 -25.37
C THR A 585 11.49 -34.17 -24.92
N GLY A 586 12.67 -34.70 -25.27
CA GLY A 586 13.95 -34.06 -24.96
C GLY A 586 14.25 -33.96 -23.47
N ASN A 587 13.60 -34.77 -22.63
CA ASN A 587 13.85 -34.79 -21.19
C ASN A 587 14.98 -35.76 -20.86
N THR A 588 15.75 -35.45 -19.81
CA THR A 588 16.93 -36.21 -19.41
C THR A 588 16.85 -36.65 -17.96
N ALA A 589 17.26 -37.88 -17.66
CA ALA A 589 17.42 -38.38 -16.30
C ALA A 589 18.76 -39.11 -16.14
N LYS A 590 19.30 -39.14 -14.91
CA LYS A 590 20.51 -39.92 -14.60
C LYS A 590 20.19 -41.40 -14.41
N MET A 591 19.00 -41.71 -13.87
CA MET A 591 18.45 -43.05 -13.74
C MET A 591 17.25 -43.23 -14.71
N PRO A 592 16.67 -44.44 -14.87
CA PRO A 592 15.62 -44.69 -15.86
C PRO A 592 14.41 -43.74 -15.79
N GLY A 593 13.71 -43.63 -16.90
CA GLY A 593 12.57 -42.72 -17.09
C GLY A 593 13.03 -41.33 -17.49
N GLY A 594 13.69 -41.20 -18.64
CA GLY A 594 14.04 -39.90 -19.20
C GLY A 594 12.80 -39.06 -19.48
N GLY A 595 11.84 -39.66 -20.19
CA GLY A 595 10.51 -39.07 -20.39
C GLY A 595 9.63 -39.30 -19.17
N VAL A 596 9.28 -40.57 -18.91
CA VAL A 596 8.40 -41.00 -17.82
C VAL A 596 9.06 -42.13 -17.02
N PHE A 597 9.25 -41.93 -15.73
CA PHE A 597 9.43 -43.01 -14.77
C PHE A 597 8.09 -43.34 -14.13
N ASN A 598 7.63 -44.59 -14.21
CA ASN A 598 6.42 -45.07 -13.56
C ASN A 598 6.76 -46.05 -12.43
N ALA A 599 6.48 -45.66 -11.18
CA ALA A 599 6.73 -46.50 -10.02
C ALA A 599 5.78 -47.70 -9.97
N LYS A 600 6.18 -48.78 -9.29
CA LYS A 600 5.39 -50.01 -9.17
C LYS A 600 3.98 -49.78 -8.60
N VAL A 601 3.85 -48.82 -7.70
CA VAL A 601 2.59 -48.45 -7.03
C VAL A 601 1.71 -47.51 -7.85
N ALA A 602 2.23 -47.00 -8.96
CA ALA A 602 1.62 -45.94 -9.75
C ALA A 602 0.82 -46.48 -10.94
N THR A 603 -0.13 -45.68 -11.41
CA THR A 603 -0.91 -45.98 -12.63
C THR A 603 -0.44 -45.08 -13.77
N TYR A 604 -0.23 -45.70 -14.94
CA TYR A 604 0.12 -45.01 -16.16
C TYR A 604 -0.79 -45.45 -17.30
N THR A 605 -1.49 -44.50 -17.91
CA THR A 605 -2.36 -44.71 -19.07
C THR A 605 -2.03 -43.70 -20.16
N GLN A 606 -1.77 -44.18 -21.38
CA GLN A 606 -1.52 -43.34 -22.54
C GLN A 606 -2.51 -43.67 -23.68
N PRO A 607 -3.77 -43.19 -23.62
CA PRO A 607 -4.71 -43.34 -24.74
C PRO A 607 -4.35 -42.48 -25.97
N GLY A 608 -3.46 -41.48 -25.82
CA GLY A 608 -2.98 -40.66 -26.93
C GLY A 608 -1.67 -39.92 -26.59
N GLY A 609 -1.35 -38.85 -27.32
CA GLY A 609 -0.10 -38.10 -27.13
C GLY A 609 1.18 -38.88 -27.46
N SER A 610 2.34 -38.28 -27.20
CA SER A 610 3.65 -38.87 -27.53
C SER A 610 4.68 -38.74 -26.39
N VAL A 611 5.49 -39.78 -26.20
CA VAL A 611 6.66 -39.77 -25.29
C VAL A 611 7.87 -40.23 -26.09
N THR A 612 8.67 -39.30 -26.60
CA THR A 612 9.73 -39.59 -27.60
C THR A 612 10.96 -38.69 -27.44
N GLY A 613 12.13 -39.19 -27.84
CA GLY A 613 13.37 -38.42 -27.83
C GLY A 613 13.85 -38.05 -26.42
N ASN A 614 13.58 -38.88 -25.42
CA ASN A 614 14.06 -38.68 -24.04
C ASN A 614 15.20 -39.64 -23.70
N ALA A 615 16.06 -39.25 -22.75
CA ALA A 615 17.24 -40.00 -22.33
C ALA A 615 17.20 -40.30 -20.81
N PRO A 616 17.54 -41.51 -20.35
CA PRO A 616 18.07 -42.64 -21.13
C PRO A 616 17.00 -43.42 -21.89
N ASP A 617 15.72 -43.23 -21.54
CA ASP A 617 14.59 -43.92 -22.14
C ASP A 617 13.34 -43.01 -22.17
N ASN A 618 12.39 -43.36 -23.04
CA ASN A 618 11.12 -42.64 -23.13
C ASN A 618 10.20 -42.96 -21.95
N VAL A 619 10.03 -44.25 -21.64
CA VAL A 619 9.17 -44.73 -20.56
C VAL A 619 9.85 -45.91 -19.88
N PHE A 620 9.91 -45.88 -18.55
CA PHE A 620 10.36 -46.99 -17.72
C PHE A 620 9.27 -47.35 -16.70
N ASN A 621 8.86 -48.62 -16.65
CA ASN A 621 7.93 -49.15 -15.66
C ASN A 621 8.70 -50.03 -14.65
N GLU A 622 8.60 -49.68 -13.37
CA GLU A 622 9.17 -50.49 -12.29
C GLU A 622 8.31 -51.73 -12.02
N GLN A 623 8.95 -52.90 -11.95
CA GLN A 623 8.32 -54.22 -11.86
C GLN A 623 7.90 -54.61 -10.44
#